data_AF-A0AAY5E7S0-F1
#
_entry.id   AF-A0AAY5E7S0-F1
#
_cell.length_a   1.000
_cell.length_b   1.000
_cell.length_c   1.000
_cell.angle_alpha   90.00
_cell.angle_beta   90.00
_cell.angle_gamma   90.00
#
_symmetry.space_group_name_H-M   'P 1'
#
loop_
_entity.id
_entity.type
_entity.pdbx_description
1 polymer ?
#
loop_
_entity_poly.entity_id
_entity_poly.type
_entity_poly.pdbx_seq_one_letter_code
_entity_poly.pdbx_strand_id
1 'polypeptide(L)'
;NDITDSALSTDSSMDESSETSSAKDVPTGSLQSSLLELRRLTQNLLDGNESTGSRRSDEEVLEEQVRKMGEELRGVRELYQHEQERVRSAQEEVLQLHNQVALLSVEVCSSREENERLKTIGDAGEPSDQLQSAIRDRDDAIAKKKAVELELAKCKLDVMSLNSQLLDAIQQKLSLSQQLEAWQVGCWDSRGHAHPSTKAPGR
;
A
#
# COMPACT_ATOMS: atom_id res chain seq x y z
N ASN A 1 -49.45 -7.15 -18.08
CA ASN A 1 -50.19 -7.90 -19.11
C ASN A 1 -50.99 -8.98 -18.41
N ASP A 2 -52.27 -8.69 -18.18
CA ASP A 2 -53.32 -9.70 -18.11
C ASP A 2 -53.28 -10.61 -19.34
N ILE A 3 -53.78 -11.85 -19.21
CA ILE A 3 -54.88 -12.40 -20.03
C ILE A 3 -54.99 -13.94 -19.80
N THR A 4 -56.04 -14.28 -19.04
CA THR A 4 -57.06 -15.33 -19.22
C THR A 4 -56.74 -16.83 -19.14
N ASP A 5 -57.46 -17.46 -18.20
CA ASP A 5 -58.06 -18.79 -18.25
C ASP A 5 -58.60 -19.19 -19.63
N SER A 6 -58.53 -20.49 -19.94
CA SER A 6 -59.41 -21.12 -20.92
C SER A 6 -59.68 -22.58 -20.53
N ALA A 7 -60.82 -22.78 -19.88
CA ALA A 7 -61.49 -24.06 -19.78
C ALA A 7 -62.34 -24.28 -21.04
N LEU A 8 -62.33 -25.49 -21.61
CA LEU A 8 -63.35 -25.98 -22.53
C LEU A 8 -63.54 -27.49 -22.35
N SER A 9 -64.71 -27.87 -21.83
CA SER A 9 -65.29 -29.21 -21.96
C SER A 9 -66.10 -29.29 -23.24
N THR A 10 -66.13 -30.45 -23.89
CA THR A 10 -67.24 -30.96 -24.72
C THR A 10 -67.09 -32.48 -24.73
N ASP A 11 -68.00 -33.26 -24.12
CA ASP A 11 -69.33 -33.62 -24.61
C ASP A 11 -69.29 -34.23 -26.01
N SER A 12 -69.44 -35.54 -26.08
CA SER A 12 -70.07 -36.22 -27.21
C SER A 12 -70.71 -37.51 -26.70
N SER A 13 -72.02 -37.40 -26.57
CA SER A 13 -73.00 -38.47 -26.41
C SER A 13 -73.41 -39.07 -27.77
N MET A 14 -74.26 -40.11 -27.72
CA MET A 14 -74.97 -40.76 -28.85
C MET A 14 -74.10 -41.78 -29.61
N ASP A 15 -74.51 -43.03 -29.79
CA ASP A 15 -75.80 -43.53 -30.30
C ASP A 15 -76.05 -44.96 -29.77
N GLU A 16 -77.32 -45.19 -29.40
CA GLU A 16 -77.92 -46.48 -29.08
C GLU A 16 -78.52 -47.06 -30.36
N SER A 17 -77.88 -48.07 -30.92
CA SER A 17 -78.45 -48.85 -32.03
C SER A 17 -78.31 -50.34 -31.73
N SER A 18 -79.29 -50.82 -30.96
CA SER A 18 -79.57 -52.23 -30.74
C SER A 18 -80.33 -52.80 -31.94
N GLU A 19 -79.64 -53.39 -32.91
CA GLU A 19 -80.28 -54.28 -33.87
C GLU A 19 -80.43 -55.68 -33.25
N THR A 20 -81.62 -55.96 -32.74
CA THR A 20 -82.02 -57.29 -32.30
C THR A 20 -82.24 -58.20 -33.52
N SER A 21 -81.18 -58.85 -34.00
CA SER A 21 -81.30 -59.87 -35.03
C SER A 21 -82.01 -61.11 -34.46
N SER A 22 -83.27 -61.27 -34.85
CA SER A 22 -84.19 -62.37 -34.56
C SER A 22 -83.50 -63.75 -34.61
N ALA A 23 -83.33 -64.37 -33.44
CA ALA A 23 -82.65 -65.65 -33.24
C ALA A 23 -83.57 -66.87 -33.47
N LYS A 24 -84.18 -66.96 -34.67
CA LYS A 24 -84.80 -68.20 -35.16
C LYS A 24 -84.41 -68.35 -36.63
N ASP A 25 -83.79 -69.49 -36.95
CA ASP A 25 -83.28 -69.90 -38.27
C ASP A 25 -81.82 -69.56 -38.60
N VAL A 26 -80.90 -69.87 -37.67
CA VAL A 26 -79.50 -70.14 -38.05
C VAL A 26 -79.30 -71.66 -38.08
N PRO A 27 -79.00 -72.27 -39.24
CA PRO A 27 -78.67 -73.69 -39.32
C PRO A 27 -77.53 -73.99 -38.34
N THR A 28 -77.64 -75.05 -37.54
CA THR A 28 -76.69 -75.40 -36.46
C THR A 28 -75.23 -75.51 -36.95
N GLY A 29 -75.03 -75.75 -38.25
CA GLY A 29 -73.71 -75.73 -38.89
C GLY A 29 -73.10 -74.35 -39.14
N SER A 30 -73.90 -73.28 -39.25
CA SER A 30 -73.40 -71.90 -39.41
C SER A 30 -72.77 -71.39 -38.11
N LEU A 31 -73.41 -71.66 -36.97
CA LEU A 31 -72.87 -71.30 -35.66
C LEU A 31 -71.56 -72.07 -35.36
N GLN A 32 -71.49 -73.34 -35.75
CA GLN A 32 -70.29 -74.17 -35.65
C GLN A 32 -69.16 -73.66 -36.57
N SER A 33 -69.49 -73.24 -37.79
CA SER A 33 -68.55 -72.66 -38.74
C SER A 33 -68.03 -71.31 -38.25
N SER A 34 -68.90 -70.45 -37.75
CA SER A 34 -68.54 -69.17 -37.13
C SER A 34 -67.69 -69.38 -35.89
N LEU A 35 -67.94 -70.40 -35.07
CA LEU A 35 -67.09 -70.74 -33.91
C LEU A 35 -65.72 -71.27 -34.31
N LEU A 36 -65.63 -72.07 -35.38
CA LEU A 36 -64.36 -72.54 -35.93
C LEU A 36 -63.58 -71.41 -36.57
N GLU A 37 -64.26 -70.48 -37.23
CA GLU A 37 -63.68 -69.28 -37.80
C GLU A 37 -63.24 -68.30 -36.72
N LEU A 38 -64.02 -68.13 -35.64
CA LEU A 38 -63.62 -67.38 -34.46
C LEU A 38 -62.41 -68.03 -33.79
N ARG A 39 -62.39 -69.37 -33.65
CA ARG A 39 -61.23 -70.10 -33.13
C ARG A 39 -60.02 -69.90 -34.03
N ARG A 40 -60.17 -69.94 -35.35
CA ARG A 40 -59.10 -69.70 -36.31
C ARG A 40 -58.59 -68.28 -36.25
N LEU A 41 -59.48 -67.29 -36.14
CA LEU A 41 -59.12 -65.87 -36.01
C LEU A 41 -58.44 -65.59 -34.66
N THR A 42 -58.95 -66.14 -33.57
CA THR A 42 -58.33 -66.06 -32.24
C THR A 42 -56.98 -66.77 -32.21
N GLN A 43 -56.87 -67.95 -32.81
CA GLN A 43 -55.61 -68.68 -32.95
C GLN A 43 -54.63 -67.93 -33.86
N ASN A 44 -55.10 -67.30 -34.94
CA ASN A 44 -54.28 -66.42 -35.78
C ASN A 44 -53.87 -65.12 -35.08
N LEU A 45 -54.64 -64.63 -34.11
CA LEU A 45 -54.23 -63.50 -33.27
C LEU A 45 -53.22 -63.94 -32.20
N LEU A 46 -53.28 -65.20 -31.76
CA LEU A 46 -52.33 -65.80 -30.82
C LEU A 46 -51.01 -66.21 -31.50
N ASP A 47 -51.09 -66.82 -32.69
CA ASP A 47 -49.98 -67.31 -33.51
C ASP A 47 -49.39 -66.22 -34.43
N GLY A 48 -50.22 -65.25 -34.85
CA GLY A 48 -49.84 -64.07 -35.63
C GLY A 48 -49.16 -63.00 -34.78
N ASN A 49 -48.17 -63.42 -34.01
CA ASN A 49 -47.30 -62.60 -33.17
C ASN A 49 -46.24 -61.82 -33.99
N GLU A 50 -46.06 -62.07 -35.29
CA GLU A 50 -45.09 -61.33 -36.10
C GLU A 50 -45.41 -59.81 -36.18
N SER A 51 -46.70 -59.43 -36.20
CA SER A 51 -47.10 -58.01 -36.22
C SER A 51 -47.05 -57.34 -34.84
N THR A 52 -47.14 -58.10 -33.75
CA THR A 52 -46.93 -57.58 -32.39
C THR A 52 -45.45 -57.51 -32.03
N GLY A 53 -44.61 -58.38 -32.62
CA GLY A 53 -43.16 -58.32 -32.53
C GLY A 53 -42.57 -57.09 -33.21
N SER A 54 -43.04 -56.73 -34.41
CA SER A 54 -42.63 -55.48 -35.10
C SER A 54 -43.02 -54.23 -34.30
N ARG A 55 -44.25 -54.17 -33.78
CA ARG A 55 -44.70 -53.03 -32.95
C ARG A 55 -43.97 -52.96 -31.61
N ARG A 56 -43.71 -54.10 -30.96
CA ARG A 56 -42.88 -54.16 -29.75
C ARG A 56 -41.42 -53.75 -30.03
N SER A 57 -40.87 -54.15 -31.17
CA SER A 57 -39.52 -53.77 -31.60
C SER A 57 -39.41 -52.28 -31.88
N ASP A 58 -40.40 -51.68 -32.54
CA ASP A 58 -40.42 -50.23 -32.80
C ASP A 58 -40.59 -49.44 -31.49
N GLU A 59 -41.41 -49.95 -30.57
CA GLU A 59 -41.58 -49.39 -29.22
C GLU A 59 -40.29 -49.48 -28.40
N GLU A 60 -39.59 -50.62 -28.42
CA GLU A 60 -38.31 -50.83 -27.73
C GLU A 60 -37.20 -49.92 -28.31
N VAL A 61 -37.18 -49.69 -29.63
CA VAL A 61 -36.26 -48.74 -30.28
C VAL A 61 -36.56 -47.29 -29.88
N LEU A 62 -37.84 -46.92 -29.77
CA LEU A 62 -38.24 -45.59 -29.30
C LEU A 62 -37.90 -45.38 -27.82
N GLU A 63 -38.10 -46.39 -26.97
CA GLU A 63 -37.68 -46.37 -25.56
C GLU A 63 -36.16 -46.21 -25.42
N GLU A 64 -35.38 -46.94 -26.21
CA GLU A 64 -33.92 -46.83 -26.30
C GLU A 64 -33.50 -45.41 -26.73
N GLN A 65 -34.22 -44.81 -27.71
CA GLN A 65 -33.95 -43.44 -28.17
C GLN A 65 -34.33 -42.39 -27.12
N VAL A 66 -35.43 -42.57 -26.40
CA VAL A 66 -35.82 -41.72 -25.26
C VAL A 66 -34.80 -41.84 -24.13
N ARG A 67 -34.34 -43.05 -23.83
CA ARG A 67 -33.27 -43.30 -22.85
C ARG A 67 -31.97 -42.59 -23.25
N LYS A 68 -31.56 -42.74 -24.51
CA LYS A 68 -30.38 -42.09 -25.08
C LYS A 68 -30.49 -40.56 -25.05
N MET A 69 -31.62 -39.99 -25.49
CA MET A 69 -31.86 -38.55 -25.41
C MET A 69 -31.89 -38.06 -23.95
N GLY A 70 -32.41 -38.88 -23.03
CA GLY A 70 -32.40 -38.61 -21.60
C GLY A 70 -30.99 -38.58 -21.00
N GLU A 71 -30.10 -39.48 -21.45
CA GLU A 71 -28.68 -39.49 -21.11
C GLU A 71 -27.94 -38.28 -21.71
N GLU A 72 -28.19 -37.95 -22.98
CA GLU A 72 -27.61 -36.76 -23.63
C GLU A 72 -28.05 -35.45 -22.92
N LEU A 73 -29.34 -35.31 -22.59
CA LEU A 73 -29.86 -34.19 -21.79
C LEU A 73 -29.22 -34.11 -20.40
N ARG A 74 -28.89 -35.26 -19.79
CA ARG A 74 -28.19 -35.32 -18.51
C ARG A 74 -26.75 -34.84 -18.66
N GLY A 75 -26.03 -35.31 -19.68
CA GLY A 75 -24.67 -34.87 -19.97
C GLY A 75 -24.58 -33.37 -20.27
N VAL A 76 -25.54 -32.82 -21.03
CA VAL A 76 -25.61 -31.36 -21.27
C VAL A 76 -25.84 -30.58 -19.98
N ARG A 77 -26.71 -31.07 -19.08
CA ARG A 77 -26.94 -30.43 -17.77
C ARG A 77 -25.68 -30.45 -16.89
N GLU A 78 -24.97 -31.58 -16.84
CA GLU A 78 -23.74 -31.71 -16.06
C GLU A 78 -22.65 -30.78 -16.60
N LEU A 79 -22.47 -30.70 -17.92
CA LEU A 79 -21.54 -29.75 -18.54
C LEU A 79 -21.92 -28.29 -18.26
N TYR A 80 -23.21 -27.95 -18.34
CA TYR A 80 -23.68 -26.61 -18.00
C TYR A 80 -23.44 -26.26 -16.52
N GLN A 81 -23.69 -27.20 -15.60
CA GLN A 81 -23.41 -27.02 -14.17
C GLN A 81 -21.92 -26.82 -13.91
N HIS A 82 -21.07 -27.67 -14.49
CA HIS A 82 -19.61 -27.52 -14.40
C HIS A 82 -19.17 -26.14 -14.90
N GLU A 83 -19.73 -25.69 -16.02
CA GLU A 83 -19.37 -24.41 -16.59
C GLU A 83 -19.88 -23.23 -15.77
N GLN A 84 -21.04 -23.37 -15.13
CA GLN A 84 -21.55 -22.42 -14.16
C GLN A 84 -20.64 -22.34 -12.91
N GLU A 85 -20.11 -23.47 -12.43
CA GLU A 85 -19.15 -23.50 -11.33
C GLU A 85 -17.81 -22.88 -11.72
N ARG A 86 -17.33 -23.13 -12.94
CA ARG A 86 -16.10 -22.52 -13.47
C ARG A 86 -16.23 -21.01 -13.58
N VAL A 87 -17.37 -20.51 -14.07
CA VAL A 87 -17.67 -19.07 -14.12
C VAL A 87 -17.74 -18.48 -12.71
N ARG A 88 -18.37 -19.16 -11.75
CA ARG A 88 -18.43 -18.72 -10.35
C ARG A 88 -17.04 -18.63 -9.72
N SER A 89 -16.19 -19.64 -9.91
CA SER A 89 -14.81 -19.63 -9.42
C SER A 89 -13.97 -18.52 -10.06
N ALA A 90 -14.10 -18.30 -11.37
CA ALA A 90 -13.42 -17.21 -12.06
C ALA A 90 -13.88 -15.83 -11.53
N GLN A 91 -15.17 -15.67 -11.20
CA GLN A 91 -15.69 -14.44 -10.63
C GLN A 91 -15.12 -14.17 -9.21
N GLU A 92 -14.98 -15.22 -8.39
CA GLU A 92 -14.33 -15.13 -7.08
C GLU A 92 -12.86 -14.71 -7.22
N GLU A 93 -12.12 -15.27 -8.18
CA GLU A 93 -10.72 -14.88 -8.46
C GLU A 93 -10.60 -13.43 -8.93
N VAL A 94 -11.48 -12.98 -9.82
CA VAL A 94 -11.52 -11.57 -10.26
C VAL A 94 -11.76 -10.62 -9.07
N LEU A 95 -12.65 -10.99 -8.14
CA LEU A 95 -12.89 -10.19 -6.93
C LEU A 95 -11.67 -10.18 -6.01
N GLN A 96 -10.97 -11.31 -5.85
CA GLN A 96 -9.74 -11.39 -5.06
C GLN A 96 -8.63 -10.52 -5.65
N LEU A 97 -8.41 -10.62 -6.97
CA LEU A 97 -7.43 -9.79 -7.68
C LEU A 97 -7.80 -8.31 -7.61
N HIS A 98 -9.08 -7.97 -7.76
CA HIS A 98 -9.56 -6.59 -7.62
C HIS A 98 -9.24 -6.03 -6.22
N ASN A 99 -9.52 -6.78 -5.17
CA ASN A 99 -9.18 -6.38 -3.80
C ASN A 99 -7.68 -6.21 -3.60
N GLN A 100 -6.86 -7.11 -4.17
CA GLN A 100 -5.40 -7.01 -4.09
C GLN A 100 -4.89 -5.76 -4.84
N VAL A 101 -5.41 -5.47 -6.02
CA VAL A 101 -5.07 -4.25 -6.78
C VAL A 101 -5.49 -3.00 -6.01
N ALA A 102 -6.64 -3.01 -5.33
CA ALA A 102 -7.09 -1.89 -4.51
C ALA A 102 -6.14 -1.63 -3.33
N LEU A 103 -5.72 -2.67 -2.61
CA LEU A 103 -4.74 -2.56 -1.51
C LEU A 103 -3.40 -2.01 -2.00
N LEU A 104 -2.85 -2.60 -3.07
CA LEU A 104 -1.59 -2.14 -3.67
C LEU A 104 -1.70 -0.69 -4.16
N SER A 105 -2.86 -0.28 -4.69
CA SER A 105 -3.08 1.11 -5.13
C SER A 105 -3.01 2.08 -3.95
N VAL A 106 -3.57 1.71 -2.79
CA VAL A 106 -3.47 2.53 -1.56
C VAL A 106 -2.03 2.61 -1.08
N GLU A 107 -1.30 1.49 -1.08
CA GLU A 107 0.12 1.46 -0.69
C GLU A 107 0.98 2.33 -1.60
N VAL A 108 0.74 2.27 -2.93
CA VAL A 108 1.43 3.12 -3.91
C VAL A 108 1.09 4.60 -3.71
N CYS A 109 -0.18 4.93 -3.44
CA CYS A 109 -0.58 6.31 -3.13
C CYS A 109 0.10 6.81 -1.85
N SER A 110 0.07 6.02 -0.77
CA SER A 110 0.72 6.37 0.50
C SER A 110 2.23 6.56 0.33
N SER A 111 2.90 5.65 -0.38
CA SER A 111 4.34 5.74 -0.66
C SER A 111 4.68 6.95 -1.52
N ARG A 112 3.82 7.29 -2.49
CA ARG A 112 3.98 8.48 -3.32
C ARG A 112 3.84 9.76 -2.49
N GLU A 113 2.83 9.84 -1.63
CA GLU A 113 2.63 11.00 -0.74
C GLU A 113 3.80 11.22 0.20
N GLU A 114 4.37 10.15 0.75
CA GLU A 114 5.56 10.24 1.61
C GLU A 114 6.79 10.72 0.81
N ASN A 115 6.96 10.23 -0.42
CA ASN A 115 8.04 10.69 -1.30
C ASN A 115 7.90 12.19 -1.64
N GLU A 116 6.69 12.63 -1.97
CA GLU A 116 6.40 14.05 -2.20
C GLU A 116 6.66 14.88 -0.93
N ARG A 117 6.25 14.41 0.25
CA ARG A 117 6.57 15.07 1.53
C ARG A 117 8.08 15.21 1.73
N LEU A 118 8.84 14.14 1.56
CA LEU A 118 10.30 14.18 1.72
C LEU A 118 10.97 15.09 0.69
N LYS A 119 10.50 15.09 -0.56
CA LYS A 119 10.95 16.05 -1.58
C LYS A 119 10.63 17.48 -1.17
N THR A 120 9.42 17.77 -0.71
CA THR A 120 9.08 19.12 -0.25
C THR A 120 9.92 19.57 0.94
N ILE A 121 10.31 18.66 1.84
CA ILE A 121 11.22 18.99 2.96
C ILE A 121 12.65 19.21 2.46
N GLY A 122 13.10 18.41 1.49
CA GLY A 122 14.40 18.57 0.85
C GLY A 122 14.51 19.86 0.04
N ASP A 123 13.48 20.18 -0.74
CA ASP A 123 13.36 21.38 -1.56
C ASP A 123 13.09 22.63 -0.72
N ALA A 124 12.36 22.48 0.40
CA ALA A 124 12.07 23.61 1.29
C ALA A 124 13.35 24.24 1.83
N GLY A 125 14.47 23.52 1.92
CA GLY A 125 15.78 24.08 2.24
C GLY A 125 15.90 24.71 3.63
N GLU A 126 14.79 25.02 4.30
CA GLU A 126 14.70 25.79 5.54
C GLU A 126 15.62 25.26 6.65
N PRO A 127 15.66 23.95 6.98
CA PRO A 127 16.58 23.46 8.00
C PRO A 127 18.05 23.56 7.56
N SER A 128 18.34 23.44 6.26
CA SER A 128 19.69 23.62 5.70
C SER A 128 20.09 25.10 5.69
N ASP A 129 19.19 26.00 5.32
CA ASP A 129 19.44 27.44 5.27
C ASP A 129 19.60 28.04 6.66
N GLN A 130 18.80 27.60 7.63
CA GLN A 130 18.97 27.96 9.04
C GLN A 130 20.31 27.47 9.58
N LEU A 131 20.70 26.22 9.27
CA LEU A 131 22.00 25.69 9.65
C LEU A 131 23.15 26.50 9.01
N GLN A 132 23.05 26.83 7.72
CA GLN A 132 24.04 27.67 7.04
C GLN A 132 24.12 29.08 7.63
N SER A 133 22.98 29.68 8.00
CA SER A 133 22.96 30.97 8.70
C SER A 133 23.68 30.89 10.04
N ALA A 134 23.36 29.88 10.86
CA ALA A 134 24.00 29.67 12.16
C ALA A 134 25.52 29.42 12.03
N ILE A 135 25.96 28.74 10.97
CA ILE A 135 27.39 28.57 10.66
C ILE A 135 28.04 29.92 10.35
N ARG A 136 27.42 30.74 9.48
CA ARG A 136 27.93 32.09 9.16
C ARG A 136 28.03 32.96 10.41
N ASP A 137 26.99 32.98 11.24
CA ASP A 137 26.96 33.77 12.48
C ASP A 137 28.06 33.34 13.46
N ARG A 138 28.29 32.02 13.58
CA ARG A 138 29.37 31.47 14.38
C ARG A 138 30.74 31.91 13.85
N ASP A 139 30.95 31.82 12.55
CA ASP A 139 32.23 32.16 11.94
C ASP A 139 32.54 33.65 12.06
N ASP A 140 31.53 34.52 11.93
CA ASP A 140 31.63 35.95 12.20
C ASP A 140 31.97 36.24 13.67
N ALA A 141 31.35 35.53 14.60
CA ALA A 141 31.67 35.65 16.02
C ALA A 141 33.11 35.22 16.33
N ILE A 142 33.58 34.13 15.70
CA ILE A 142 34.97 33.67 15.80
C ILE A 142 35.94 34.72 15.25
N ALA A 143 35.64 35.33 14.09
CA ALA A 143 36.46 36.38 13.50
C ALA A 143 36.56 37.61 14.42
N LYS A 144 35.42 38.05 14.98
CA LYS A 144 35.38 39.16 15.95
C LYS A 144 36.18 38.83 17.22
N LYS A 145 36.04 37.62 17.76
CA LYS A 145 36.82 37.16 18.92
C LYS A 145 38.33 37.24 18.62
N LYS A 146 38.78 36.70 17.49
CA LYS A 146 40.18 36.75 17.07
C LYS A 146 40.70 38.19 16.94
N ALA A 147 39.90 39.08 16.36
CA ALA A 147 40.26 40.50 16.25
C ALA A 147 40.46 41.15 17.63
N VAL A 148 39.54 40.90 18.58
CA VAL A 148 39.67 41.39 19.96
C VAL A 148 40.88 40.78 20.68
N GLU A 149 41.14 39.49 20.48
CA GLU A 149 42.32 38.82 21.06
C GLU A 149 43.64 39.41 20.53
N LEU A 150 43.70 39.78 19.25
CA LEU A 150 44.86 40.47 18.66
C LEU A 150 45.06 41.87 19.25
N GLU A 151 44.00 42.67 19.35
CA GLU A 151 44.09 44.00 19.99
C GLU A 151 44.47 43.90 21.47
N LEU A 152 43.96 42.90 22.18
CA LEU A 152 44.36 42.63 23.57
C LEU A 152 45.85 42.29 23.67
N ALA A 153 46.38 41.46 22.77
CA ALA A 153 47.80 41.13 22.74
C ALA A 153 48.66 42.38 22.47
N LYS A 154 48.21 43.24 21.55
CA LYS A 154 48.87 44.52 21.25
C LYS A 154 48.88 45.45 22.47
N CYS A 155 47.74 45.65 23.13
CA CYS A 155 47.66 46.45 24.36
C CYS A 155 48.58 45.91 25.47
N LYS A 156 48.71 44.58 25.60
CA LYS A 156 49.64 43.97 26.56
C LYS A 156 51.10 44.31 26.23
N LEU A 157 51.48 44.25 24.96
CA LEU A 157 52.82 44.65 24.52
C LEU A 157 53.09 46.13 24.80
N ASP A 158 52.11 47.00 24.53
CA ASP A 158 52.22 48.44 24.80
C ASP A 158 52.43 48.71 26.29
N VAL A 159 51.66 48.03 27.17
CA VAL A 159 51.84 48.13 28.63
C VAL A 159 53.21 47.62 29.06
N MET A 160 53.68 46.50 28.53
CA MET A 160 55.01 45.97 28.84
C MET A 160 56.13 46.95 28.40
N SER A 161 55.99 47.55 27.22
CA SER A 161 56.92 48.56 26.70
C SER A 161 56.94 49.81 27.59
N LEU A 162 55.78 50.34 27.95
CA LEU A 162 55.66 51.48 28.85
C LEU A 162 56.23 51.18 30.25
N ASN A 163 56.00 49.97 30.77
CA ASN A 163 56.58 49.55 32.04
C ASN A 163 58.11 49.50 31.99
N SER A 164 58.70 49.00 30.89
CA SER A 164 60.15 49.04 30.69
C SER A 164 60.67 50.47 30.68
N GLN A 165 60.04 51.36 29.90
CA GLN A 165 60.42 52.78 29.83
C GLN A 165 60.32 53.47 31.20
N LEU A 166 59.28 53.15 31.98
CA LEU A 166 59.12 53.67 33.33
C LEU A 166 60.24 53.20 34.26
N LEU A 167 60.58 51.91 34.23
CA LEU A 167 61.69 51.36 35.02
C LEU A 167 63.02 52.04 34.66
N ASP A 168 63.30 52.22 33.37
CA ASP A 168 64.50 52.90 32.90
C ASP A 168 64.55 54.36 33.39
N ALA A 169 63.42 55.08 33.32
CA ALA A 169 63.33 56.46 33.81
C ALA A 169 63.54 56.55 35.33
N ILE A 170 63.02 55.59 36.11
CA ILE A 170 63.25 55.50 37.56
C ILE A 170 64.74 55.26 37.85
N GLN A 171 65.37 54.32 37.12
CA GLN A 171 66.80 54.02 37.28
C GLN A 171 67.66 55.24 36.95
N GLN A 172 67.36 55.95 35.85
CA GLN A 172 68.04 57.20 35.49
C GLN A 172 67.89 58.26 36.58
N LYS A 173 66.66 58.47 37.08
CA LYS A 173 66.39 59.43 38.17
C LYS A 173 67.19 59.08 39.43
N LEU A 174 67.18 57.81 39.83
CA LEU A 174 67.92 57.33 41.00
C LEU A 174 69.43 57.60 40.85
N SER A 175 70.01 57.30 39.69
CA SER A 175 71.42 57.56 39.41
C SER A 175 71.76 59.06 39.51
N LEU A 176 70.92 59.93 38.94
CA LEU A 176 71.11 61.38 39.02
C LEU A 176 70.99 61.89 40.46
N SER A 177 70.03 61.38 41.24
CA SER A 177 69.90 61.71 42.67
C SER A 177 71.14 61.30 43.46
N GLN A 178 71.67 60.09 43.24
CA GLN A 178 72.91 59.64 43.88
C GLN A 178 74.13 60.49 43.49
N GLN A 179 74.25 60.87 42.21
CA GLN A 179 75.31 61.77 41.76
C GLN A 179 75.19 63.14 42.44
N LEU A 180 73.98 63.69 42.53
CA LEU A 180 73.72 64.98 43.18
C LEU A 180 74.10 64.94 44.68
N GLU A 181 73.72 63.88 45.38
CA GLU A 181 74.10 63.67 46.79
C GLU A 181 75.63 63.61 46.95
N ALA A 182 76.32 62.84 46.09
CA ALA A 182 77.79 62.76 46.10
C ALA A 182 78.45 64.12 45.85
N TRP A 183 77.95 64.89 44.88
CA TRP A 183 78.40 66.25 44.59
C TRP A 183 78.22 67.19 45.79
N GLN A 184 77.05 67.11 46.45
CA GLN A 184 76.78 67.91 47.64
C GLN A 184 77.79 67.57 48.74
N VAL A 185 77.93 66.30 49.11
CA VAL A 185 78.87 65.84 50.16
C VAL A 185 80.31 66.29 49.87
N GLY A 186 80.81 66.10 48.64
CA GLY A 186 82.17 66.54 48.29
C GLY A 186 82.37 68.05 48.34
N CYS A 187 81.33 68.84 48.04
CA CYS A 187 81.37 70.30 48.13
C CYS A 187 81.32 70.82 49.57
N TRP A 188 80.65 70.10 50.48
CA TRP A 188 80.70 70.37 51.92
C TRP A 188 82.10 70.08 52.48
N ASP A 189 82.70 68.96 52.08
CA ASP A 189 84.04 68.55 52.52
C ASP A 189 85.12 69.53 52.05
N SER A 190 85.05 69.95 50.78
CA SER A 190 85.94 70.97 50.20
C SER A 190 85.81 72.35 50.88
N ARG A 191 84.61 72.71 51.37
CA ARG A 191 84.39 73.96 52.12
C ARG A 191 84.84 73.87 53.57
N GLY A 192 84.76 72.69 54.20
CA GLY A 192 85.27 72.46 55.56
C GLY A 192 86.79 72.60 55.68
N HIS A 193 87.54 72.27 54.63
CA HIS A 193 89.00 72.39 54.59
C HIS A 193 89.51 73.80 54.26
N ALA A 194 88.65 74.74 53.86
CA ALA A 194 89.02 76.10 53.49
C ALA A 194 89.11 77.10 54.67
N HIS A 195 89.06 76.64 55.93
CA HIS A 195 89.33 77.48 57.10
C HIS A 195 90.81 77.37 57.51
N PRO A 196 91.65 78.39 57.26
CA PRO A 196 92.99 78.42 57.85
C PRO A 196 92.83 78.70 59.35
N SER A 197 93.41 77.81 60.16
CA SER A 197 93.53 77.97 61.61
C SER A 197 94.43 79.19 61.92
N THR A 198 93.85 80.38 61.97
CA THR A 198 94.52 81.58 62.49
C THR A 198 94.55 81.51 64.01
N LYS A 199 95.62 80.90 64.55
CA LYS A 199 96.06 81.14 65.92
C LYS A 199 96.35 82.64 66.09
N ALA A 200 95.53 83.35 66.85
CA ALA A 200 95.87 84.68 67.35
C ALA A 200 96.98 84.56 68.43
N PRO A 201 98.05 85.37 68.40
CA PRO A 201 99.01 85.41 69.49
C PRO A 201 98.44 86.28 70.62
N GLY A 202 98.55 85.77 71.85
CA GLY A 202 98.04 86.44 73.04
C GLY A 202 98.74 87.76 73.35
N ARG A 203 97.96 88.68 73.90
CA ARG A 203 98.32 89.66 74.92
C ARG A 203 97.06 90.03 75.70
#